data_AF-A0A7S1B1S2-F1
#
_entry.id   AF-A0A7S1B1S2-F1
#
_cell.length_a   1.000
_cell.length_b   1.000
_cell.length_c   1.000
_cell.angle_alpha   90.00
_cell.angle_beta   90.00
_cell.angle_gamma   90.00
#
_symmetry.space_group_name_H-M   'P 1'
#
loop_
_entity.id
_entity.type
_entity.pdbx_description
1 polymer ?
#
loop_
_entity_poly.entity_id
_entity_poly.type
_entity_poly.pdbx_seq_one_letter_code
_entity_poly.pdbx_strand_id
1 'polypeptide(L)'
;MSVDPLFGRTVDDLDHELFQSQLALYGQAQSEVHMLSTWKKRVIRLLQKVFDIGLDAYLDQLFILNEALSNDDCRRRWTEAAQRANEDGHRESRTLVQQNLSWLPHSISNIYVIDIVTRVASTQHLERTKIHFLSDHVVGPAVPIAFWANIWLWTFYLVFPWIAYLPARFGWFWYCPQGNFANYSQWLLCPYVPVLLNAMRHEFQALVYALPPQVAIMGPFISNAVSSHGWRGWVGRHSFGIFITCASIMSVFSHMDLATNGLFLSKVLATGTCHAHSGSPSNMESIEDFWQRVWSRSLWSLLFGLEPPELLHLVVGLWALMFSQFFYGIVSSVPRTTRDPQDVGPLCGDPSGLRVLLTDSAFYAVRDRDLGGRFVTYPTLLHRRTQHGAALLALAESARMYTVCYSGWSHKQHLVNMGLYKSGQVFNDIVRTLLYFVVFMWFESLIQIELQGTALEVGKSLSNDRTVDVQMLVSVLLSVIVALYNLYVACDKMWSQSRACLQAETRDERQISENYNVRAKTYCKLSIVFFVVLVSGFTCFLAHAIVKVAMVVLVCDCGWNLGVGCVEFGGACT
;
A
#
# COMPACT_ATOMS: atom_id res chain seq x y z
N MET A 1 4.01 43.47 26.92
CA MET A 1 5.32 42.81 27.14
C MET A 1 5.39 42.36 28.58
N SER A 2 4.97 41.13 28.86
CA SER A 2 5.10 40.53 30.19
C SER A 2 6.45 39.81 30.26
N VAL A 3 7.37 40.35 31.06
CA VAL A 3 8.62 39.68 31.41
C VAL A 3 8.29 38.70 32.53
N ASP A 4 8.52 37.41 32.29
CA ASP A 4 8.38 36.38 33.33
C ASP A 4 9.59 36.48 34.28
N PRO A 5 9.43 36.83 35.57
CA PRO A 5 10.56 37.18 36.43
C PRO A 5 11.40 35.98 36.88
N LEU A 6 11.04 34.75 36.50
CA LEU A 6 11.76 33.53 36.90
C LEU A 6 12.82 33.07 35.88
N PHE A 7 12.75 33.52 34.63
CA PHE A 7 13.73 33.24 33.59
C PHE A 7 13.84 34.47 32.69
N GLY A 8 14.87 35.30 32.85
CA GLY A 8 15.04 36.57 32.14
C GLY A 8 15.27 36.49 30.63
N ARG A 9 14.49 35.67 29.90
CA ARG A 9 14.41 35.62 28.44
C ARG A 9 13.09 36.24 28.01
N THR A 10 13.13 37.16 27.05
CA THR A 10 11.91 37.71 26.47
C THR A 10 11.30 36.69 25.48
N VAL A 11 9.99 36.79 25.22
CA VAL A 11 9.30 35.98 24.19
C VAL A 11 10.00 36.13 22.83
N ASP A 12 10.50 37.33 22.53
CA ASP A 12 11.25 37.64 21.31
C ASP A 12 12.59 36.87 21.23
N ASP A 13 13.24 36.57 22.36
CA ASP A 13 14.49 35.80 22.39
C ASP A 13 14.26 34.30 22.08
N LEU A 14 13.14 33.75 22.52
CA LEU A 14 12.78 32.35 22.28
C LEU A 14 12.35 32.12 20.82
N ASP A 15 11.60 33.06 20.26
CA ASP A 15 11.23 33.06 18.84
C ASP A 15 12.49 33.15 17.97
N HIS A 16 13.48 33.95 18.39
CA HIS A 16 14.76 34.02 17.70
C HIS A 16 15.56 32.70 17.81
N GLU A 17 15.66 32.08 18.98
CA GLU A 17 16.36 30.79 19.14
C GLU A 17 15.72 29.66 18.31
N LEU A 18 14.39 29.59 18.26
CA LEU A 18 13.70 28.55 17.49
C LEU A 18 13.82 28.80 15.97
N PHE A 19 13.65 30.05 15.54
CA PHE A 19 13.89 30.43 14.16
C PHE A 19 15.35 30.16 13.75
N GLN A 20 16.32 30.45 14.62
CA GLN A 20 17.73 30.08 14.42
C GLN A 20 17.94 28.57 14.39
N SER A 21 17.21 27.78 15.20
CA SER A 21 17.25 26.31 15.14
C SER A 21 16.70 25.77 13.81
N GLN A 22 15.64 26.37 13.28
CA GLN A 22 15.08 26.02 11.97
C GLN A 22 16.02 26.43 10.83
N LEU A 23 16.66 27.60 10.94
CA LEU A 23 17.72 28.03 10.04
C LEU A 23 18.98 27.15 10.15
N ALA A 24 19.29 26.59 11.31
CA ALA A 24 20.40 25.67 11.50
C ALA A 24 20.14 24.30 10.85
N LEU A 25 18.93 23.75 11.03
CA LEU A 25 18.48 22.55 10.29
C LEU A 25 18.56 22.77 8.78
N TYR A 26 18.17 23.96 8.33
CA TYR A 26 18.33 24.37 6.93
C TYR A 26 19.81 24.42 6.50
N GLY A 27 20.67 25.10 7.26
CA GLY A 27 22.10 25.20 6.97
C GLY A 27 22.77 23.83 6.87
N GLN A 28 22.37 22.89 7.73
CA GLN A 28 22.81 21.50 7.67
C GLN A 28 22.37 20.83 6.36
N ALA A 29 21.08 20.88 6.01
CA ALA A 29 20.56 20.31 4.77
C ALA A 29 21.24 20.92 3.52
N GLN A 30 21.50 22.23 3.54
CA GLN A 30 22.18 22.91 2.45
C GLN A 30 23.66 22.48 2.34
N SER A 31 24.34 22.32 3.48
CA SER A 31 25.73 21.85 3.52
C SER A 31 25.89 20.45 2.93
N GLU A 32 24.96 19.54 3.23
CA GLU A 32 24.95 18.18 2.66
C GLU A 32 24.84 18.23 1.14
N VAL A 33 23.93 19.05 0.60
CA VAL A 33 23.77 19.23 -0.84
C VAL A 33 25.03 19.85 -1.44
N HIS A 34 25.70 20.80 -0.77
CA HIS A 34 26.92 21.42 -1.27
C HIS A 34 28.10 20.45 -1.39
N MET A 35 28.18 19.42 -0.53
CA MET A 35 29.23 18.39 -0.61
C MET A 35 29.04 17.39 -1.76
N LEU A 36 27.89 17.41 -2.44
CA LEU A 36 27.62 16.50 -3.55
C LEU A 36 28.23 16.97 -4.87
N SER A 37 28.54 16.01 -5.75
CA SER A 37 28.97 16.31 -7.12
C SER A 37 27.89 17.05 -7.90
N THR A 38 28.30 17.83 -8.91
CA THR A 38 27.40 18.66 -9.72
C THR A 38 26.23 17.87 -10.33
N TRP A 39 26.49 16.64 -10.77
CA TRP A 39 25.46 15.73 -11.27
C TRP A 39 24.44 15.37 -10.18
N LYS A 40 24.90 14.94 -9.00
CA LYS A 40 24.03 14.58 -7.87
C LYS A 40 23.15 15.75 -7.43
N LYS A 41 23.70 16.98 -7.41
CA LYS A 41 22.94 18.20 -7.14
C LYS A 41 21.80 18.42 -8.13
N ARG A 42 22.05 18.22 -9.43
CA ARG A 42 21.02 18.34 -10.48
C ARG A 42 19.93 17.29 -10.31
N VAL A 43 20.31 16.05 -10.02
CA VAL A 43 19.36 14.96 -9.76
C VAL A 43 18.50 15.27 -8.53
N ILE A 44 19.09 15.70 -7.42
CA ILE A 44 18.33 16.04 -6.20
C ILE A 44 17.37 17.19 -6.44
N ARG A 45 17.80 18.27 -7.12
CA ARG A 45 16.89 19.38 -7.45
C ARG A 45 15.74 18.94 -8.36
N LEU A 46 16.01 18.03 -9.30
CA LEU A 46 14.97 17.45 -10.14
C LEU A 46 13.99 16.63 -9.30
N LEU A 47 14.48 15.76 -8.41
CA LEU A 47 13.62 14.96 -7.51
C LEU A 47 12.79 15.86 -6.59
N GLN A 48 13.41 16.88 -6.00
CA GLN A 48 12.75 17.90 -5.19
C GLN A 48 11.59 18.56 -5.95
N LYS A 49 11.84 19.01 -7.17
CA LYS A 49 10.80 19.60 -8.03
C LYS A 49 9.71 18.60 -8.44
N VAL A 50 10.07 17.34 -8.71
CA VAL A 50 9.12 16.30 -9.13
C VAL A 50 8.20 15.90 -7.98
N PHE A 51 8.74 15.77 -6.78
CA PHE A 51 7.96 15.35 -5.61
C PHE A 51 7.32 16.50 -4.84
N ASP A 52 7.57 17.75 -5.25
CA ASP A 52 7.14 18.95 -4.52
C ASP A 52 7.67 18.96 -3.08
N ILE A 53 8.95 18.63 -2.96
CA ILE A 53 9.70 18.58 -1.70
C ILE A 53 10.97 19.41 -1.83
N GLY A 54 11.63 19.66 -0.70
CA GLY A 54 12.90 20.40 -0.66
C GLY A 54 12.71 21.84 -0.22
N LEU A 55 13.68 22.69 -0.57
CA LEU A 55 13.80 24.02 0.01
C LEU A 55 12.63 24.92 -0.33
N ASP A 56 12.26 25.01 -1.61
CA ASP A 56 11.24 25.95 -2.05
C ASP A 56 9.89 25.63 -1.39
N ALA A 57 9.49 24.36 -1.39
CA ALA A 57 8.28 23.89 -0.70
C ALA A 57 8.34 24.13 0.83
N TYR A 58 9.52 24.00 1.44
CA TYR A 58 9.70 24.30 2.86
C TYR A 58 9.57 25.80 3.16
N LEU A 59 10.13 26.66 2.32
CA LEU A 59 10.01 28.11 2.46
C LEU A 59 8.57 28.57 2.28
N ASP A 60 7.83 27.98 1.34
CA ASP A 60 6.41 28.25 1.16
C ASP A 60 5.61 27.84 2.41
N GLN A 61 5.90 26.68 3.00
CA GLN A 61 5.27 26.21 4.23
C GLN A 61 5.63 27.08 5.45
N LEU A 62 6.88 27.54 5.54
CA LEU A 62 7.31 28.51 6.55
C LEU A 62 6.64 29.87 6.38
N PHE A 63 6.43 30.32 5.13
CA PHE A 63 5.73 31.56 4.86
C PHE A 63 4.27 31.48 5.33
N ILE A 64 3.56 30.38 5.03
CA ILE A 64 2.21 30.11 5.52
C ILE A 64 2.18 30.05 7.05
N LEU A 65 3.16 29.40 7.67
CA LEU A 65 3.29 29.35 9.14
C LEU A 65 3.49 30.76 9.71
N ASN A 66 4.38 31.55 9.12
CA ASN A 66 4.66 32.92 9.56
C ASN A 66 3.43 33.82 9.42
N GLU A 67 2.66 33.65 8.34
CA GLU A 67 1.38 34.31 8.16
C GLU A 67 0.38 33.88 9.24
N ALA A 68 0.29 32.58 9.57
CA ALA A 68 -0.57 32.11 10.67
C ALA A 68 -0.13 32.63 12.05
N LEU A 69 1.18 32.80 12.27
CA LEU A 69 1.78 33.38 13.48
C LEU A 69 1.71 34.92 13.52
N SER A 70 1.22 35.57 12.46
CA SER A 70 0.88 36.99 12.51
C SER A 70 -0.33 37.27 13.41
N ASN A 71 -1.15 36.25 13.69
CA ASN A 71 -2.23 36.31 14.66
C ASN A 71 -1.68 36.13 16.09
N ASP A 72 -1.87 37.13 16.95
CA ASP A 72 -1.35 37.17 18.33
C ASP A 72 -1.79 35.97 19.18
N ASP A 73 -3.02 35.48 19.02
CA ASP A 73 -3.51 34.32 19.76
C ASP A 73 -2.82 33.03 19.33
N CYS A 74 -2.57 32.89 18.02
CA CYS A 74 -1.86 31.76 17.44
C CYS A 74 -0.40 31.77 17.90
N ARG A 75 0.24 32.94 17.81
CA ARG A 75 1.61 33.17 18.27
C ARG A 75 1.77 32.85 19.74
N ARG A 76 0.91 33.41 20.60
CA ARG A 76 0.95 33.16 22.05
C ARG A 76 0.87 31.66 22.37
N ARG A 77 -0.09 30.94 21.77
CA ARG A 77 -0.22 29.48 21.99
C ARG A 77 1.00 28.71 21.54
N TRP A 78 1.57 29.09 20.40
CA TRP A 78 2.77 28.48 19.87
C TRP A 78 3.99 28.70 20.77
N THR A 79 4.22 29.94 21.21
CA THR A 79 5.31 30.28 22.14
C THR A 79 5.12 29.56 23.48
N GLU A 80 3.91 29.53 24.03
CA GLU A 80 3.61 28.77 25.25
C GLU A 80 3.90 27.27 25.09
N ALA A 81 3.55 26.68 23.95
CA ALA A 81 3.84 25.28 23.67
C ALA A 81 5.36 25.02 23.54
N ALA A 82 6.09 25.91 22.88
CA ALA A 82 7.54 25.84 22.74
C ALA A 82 8.26 26.02 24.09
N GLN A 83 7.78 26.92 24.94
CA GLN A 83 8.29 27.11 26.31
C GLN A 83 8.09 25.86 27.14
N ARG A 84 6.87 25.29 27.17
CA ARG A 84 6.59 24.03 27.89
C ARG A 84 7.50 22.89 27.42
N ALA A 85 7.73 22.77 26.11
CA ALA A 85 8.62 21.76 25.56
C ALA A 85 10.08 21.92 26.00
N ASN A 86 10.53 23.16 26.25
CA ASN A 86 11.88 23.44 26.76
C ASN A 86 11.97 23.28 28.30
N GLU A 87 10.93 23.64 29.04
CA GLU A 87 10.86 23.56 30.50
C GLU A 87 10.81 22.11 31.02
N ASP A 88 10.18 21.22 30.27
CA ASP A 88 10.04 19.81 30.64
C ASP A 88 11.39 19.05 30.74
N GLY A 89 12.54 19.67 30.44
CA GLY A 89 13.87 19.12 30.77
C GLY A 89 14.26 17.85 30.01
N HIS A 90 13.42 17.36 29.10
CA HIS A 90 13.58 16.08 28.43
C HIS A 90 14.47 16.14 27.18
N ARG A 91 15.71 16.58 27.38
CA ARG A 91 16.76 16.54 26.34
C ARG A 91 16.91 15.14 25.76
N GLU A 92 16.79 14.09 26.57
CA GLU A 92 17.00 12.69 26.15
C GLU A 92 15.97 12.22 25.09
N SER A 93 14.66 12.42 25.33
CA SER A 93 13.60 12.04 24.39
C SER A 93 13.73 12.81 23.06
N ARG A 94 14.04 14.12 23.13
CA ARG A 94 14.30 14.94 21.94
C ARG A 94 15.52 14.44 21.17
N THR A 95 16.60 14.08 21.86
CA THR A 95 17.79 13.52 21.21
C THR A 95 17.52 12.18 20.55
N LEU A 96 16.68 11.32 21.13
CA LEU A 96 16.32 10.03 20.53
C LEU A 96 15.47 10.21 19.27
N VAL A 97 14.45 11.07 19.30
CA VAL A 97 13.62 11.36 18.13
C VAL A 97 14.46 11.97 17.00
N GLN A 98 15.34 12.92 17.32
CA GLN A 98 16.25 13.52 16.35
C GLN A 98 17.24 12.48 15.79
N GLN A 99 17.77 11.61 16.63
CA GLN A 99 18.63 10.51 16.21
C GLN A 99 17.89 9.55 15.27
N ASN A 100 16.63 9.20 15.58
CA ASN A 100 15.80 8.39 14.71
C ASN A 100 15.55 9.08 13.37
N LEU A 101 15.17 10.36 13.38
CA LEU A 101 14.89 11.14 12.18
C LEU A 101 16.14 11.40 11.33
N SER A 102 17.34 11.42 11.91
CA SER A 102 18.60 11.52 11.17
C SER A 102 18.85 10.35 10.21
N TRP A 103 18.10 9.25 10.37
CA TRP A 103 18.06 8.14 9.43
C TRP A 103 17.42 8.51 8.09
N LEU A 104 16.53 9.50 8.07
CA LEU A 104 15.88 9.98 6.87
C LEU A 104 16.79 10.95 6.13
N PRO A 105 17.07 10.74 4.83
CA PRO A 105 17.84 11.70 4.06
C PRO A 105 17.03 13.01 3.94
N HIS A 106 17.67 14.13 4.28
CA HIS A 106 17.06 15.46 4.13
C HIS A 106 16.67 15.78 2.69
N SER A 107 17.36 15.18 1.71
CA SER A 107 17.10 15.36 0.28
C SER A 107 15.74 14.82 -0.19
N ILE A 108 15.13 13.90 0.56
CA ILE A 108 13.85 13.26 0.20
C ILE A 108 12.76 13.47 1.25
N SER A 109 13.05 14.25 2.29
CA SER A 109 12.13 14.46 3.40
C SER A 109 11.53 15.86 3.34
N ASN A 110 10.26 15.97 3.72
CA ASN A 110 9.67 17.29 3.95
C ASN A 110 10.17 17.80 5.32
N ILE A 111 10.96 18.88 5.28
CA ILE A 111 11.59 19.47 6.47
C ILE A 111 10.53 20.00 7.46
N TYR A 112 9.43 20.57 6.96
CA TYR A 112 8.32 21.03 7.80
C TYR A 112 7.63 19.88 8.53
N VAL A 113 7.43 18.75 7.84
CA VAL A 113 6.90 17.53 8.47
C VAL A 113 7.87 17.02 9.54
N ILE A 114 9.17 17.00 9.26
CA ILE A 114 10.20 16.63 10.25
C ILE A 114 10.17 17.56 11.47
N ASP A 115 10.05 18.87 11.28
CA ASP A 115 9.97 19.86 12.35
C ASP A 115 8.76 19.59 13.26
N ILE A 116 7.56 19.46 12.68
CA ILE A 116 6.34 19.15 13.42
C ILE A 116 6.47 17.81 14.16
N VAL A 117 6.97 16.78 13.49
CA VAL A 117 7.17 15.46 14.09
C VAL A 117 8.13 15.53 15.26
N THR A 118 9.23 16.28 15.13
CA THR A 118 10.21 16.48 16.21
C THR A 118 9.60 17.22 17.39
N ARG A 119 8.84 18.30 17.15
CA ARG A 119 8.18 19.08 18.22
C ARG A 119 7.14 18.25 18.95
N VAL A 120 6.22 17.60 18.23
CA VAL A 120 5.15 16.82 18.86
C VAL A 120 5.70 15.59 19.60
N ALA A 121 6.64 14.86 19.00
CA ALA A 121 7.20 13.65 19.62
C ALA A 121 8.12 13.93 20.82
N SER A 122 8.63 15.15 20.98
CA SER A 122 9.51 15.51 22.11
C SER A 122 8.76 15.95 23.37
N THR A 123 7.44 16.17 23.32
CA THR A 123 6.63 16.54 24.49
C THR A 123 6.25 15.31 25.32
N GLN A 124 6.84 15.12 26.50
CA GLN A 124 6.64 13.90 27.31
C GLN A 124 5.45 13.99 28.29
N HIS A 125 5.11 15.19 28.79
CA HIS A 125 4.20 15.33 29.94
C HIS A 125 2.72 15.61 29.63
N LEU A 126 2.36 16.11 28.43
CA LEU A 126 0.98 16.47 28.08
C LEU A 126 0.20 15.33 27.40
N GLU A 127 0.33 14.17 28.04
CA GLU A 127 -0.27 12.88 27.75
C GLU A 127 0.41 12.08 26.62
N ARG A 128 0.82 10.86 27.01
CA ARG A 128 0.84 9.63 26.19
C ARG A 128 -0.16 9.62 25.02
N THR A 129 -1.29 10.34 25.12
CA THR A 129 -2.27 10.53 24.04
C THR A 129 -1.80 11.33 22.82
N LYS A 130 -0.71 12.11 22.83
CA LYS A 130 -0.33 12.88 21.63
C LYS A 130 0.45 12.08 20.58
N ILE A 131 1.40 11.26 21.03
CA ILE A 131 2.32 10.50 20.16
C ILE A 131 1.56 9.51 19.26
N HIS A 132 0.50 8.87 19.77
CA HIS A 132 -0.23 7.88 18.98
C HIS A 132 -1.02 8.46 17.80
N PHE A 133 -1.28 9.76 17.81
CA PHE A 133 -1.93 10.41 16.67
C PHE A 133 -0.93 11.19 15.79
N LEU A 134 0.37 11.05 16.04
CA LEU A 134 1.38 11.78 15.28
C LEU A 134 1.29 11.48 13.79
N SER A 135 1.04 10.21 13.43
CA SER A 135 0.79 9.83 12.05
C SER A 135 -0.41 10.57 11.48
N ASP A 136 -1.53 10.65 12.22
CA ASP A 136 -2.76 11.26 11.72
C ASP A 136 -2.65 12.78 11.53
N HIS A 137 -1.76 13.46 12.27
CA HIS A 137 -1.55 14.89 12.16
C HIS A 137 -0.87 15.33 10.86
N VAL A 138 0.08 14.53 10.36
CA VAL A 138 0.96 14.93 9.26
C VAL A 138 0.63 14.24 7.94
N VAL A 139 -0.10 13.12 7.97
CA VAL A 139 -0.43 12.34 6.77
C VAL A 139 -1.63 12.84 5.97
N GLY A 140 -2.35 13.84 6.48
CA GLY A 140 -3.50 14.44 5.80
C GLY A 140 -3.25 14.70 4.30
N PRO A 141 -2.16 15.41 3.90
CA PRO A 141 -1.92 15.75 2.50
C PRO A 141 -1.63 14.54 1.60
N ALA A 142 -1.19 13.42 2.18
CA ALA A 142 -0.96 12.19 1.42
C ALA A 142 -2.28 11.47 1.03
N VAL A 143 -3.39 11.74 1.73
CA VAL A 143 -4.69 11.13 1.42
C VAL A 143 -5.18 11.48 0.01
N PRO A 144 -5.30 12.76 -0.41
CA PRO A 144 -5.69 13.10 -1.78
C PRO A 144 -4.67 12.62 -2.82
N ILE A 145 -3.37 12.57 -2.49
CA ILE A 145 -2.33 12.04 -3.39
C ILE A 145 -2.55 10.55 -3.66
N ALA A 146 -2.76 9.74 -2.60
CA ALA A 146 -3.06 8.32 -2.72
C ALA A 146 -4.41 8.07 -3.42
N PHE A 147 -5.40 8.94 -3.21
CA PHE A 147 -6.67 8.90 -3.94
C PHE A 147 -6.46 9.10 -5.45
N TRP A 148 -5.73 10.13 -5.87
CA TRP A 148 -5.46 10.37 -7.28
C TRP A 148 -4.64 9.25 -7.92
N ALA A 149 -3.68 8.68 -7.20
CA ALA A 149 -2.95 7.51 -7.66
C ALA A 149 -3.86 6.30 -7.88
N ASN A 150 -4.85 6.08 -7.00
CA ASN A 150 -5.88 5.06 -7.21
C ASN A 150 -6.68 5.33 -8.47
N ILE A 151 -7.23 6.54 -8.62
CA ILE A 151 -8.01 6.91 -9.82
C ILE A 151 -7.19 6.64 -11.08
N TRP A 152 -5.93 7.08 -11.11
CA TRP A 152 -5.05 6.90 -12.25
C TRP A 152 -4.76 5.42 -12.55
N LEU A 153 -4.35 4.65 -11.54
CA LEU A 153 -4.02 3.23 -11.68
C LEU A 153 -5.22 2.42 -12.18
N TRP A 154 -6.38 2.60 -11.55
CA TRP A 154 -7.57 1.81 -11.83
C TRP A 154 -8.28 2.26 -13.11
N THR A 155 -8.22 3.55 -13.47
CA THR A 155 -8.67 4.00 -14.80
C THR A 155 -7.80 3.39 -15.89
N PHE A 156 -6.48 3.35 -15.69
CA PHE A 156 -5.61 2.66 -16.64
C PHE A 156 -5.92 1.17 -16.72
N TYR A 157 -6.06 0.48 -15.58
CA TYR A 157 -6.41 -0.95 -15.56
C TYR A 157 -7.76 -1.25 -16.22
N LEU A 158 -8.73 -0.33 -16.13
CA LEU A 158 -10.01 -0.42 -16.82
C LEU A 158 -9.85 -0.32 -18.33
N VAL A 159 -9.06 0.64 -18.81
CA VAL A 159 -8.99 1.01 -20.23
C VAL A 159 -7.94 0.19 -20.99
N PHE A 160 -6.83 -0.14 -20.35
CA PHE A 160 -5.67 -0.77 -20.97
C PHE A 160 -5.97 -2.11 -21.66
N PRO A 161 -6.75 -3.03 -21.09
CA PRO A 161 -7.07 -4.29 -21.76
C PRO A 161 -7.79 -4.07 -23.10
N TRP A 162 -8.64 -3.06 -23.17
CA TRP A 162 -9.39 -2.72 -24.39
C TRP A 162 -8.52 -2.01 -25.42
N ILE A 163 -7.66 -1.09 -24.98
CA ILE A 163 -6.67 -0.46 -25.86
C ILE A 163 -5.74 -1.50 -26.45
N ALA A 164 -5.30 -2.49 -25.67
CA ALA A 164 -4.46 -3.58 -26.15
C ALA A 164 -5.24 -4.51 -27.11
N TYR A 165 -6.52 -4.80 -26.84
CA TYR A 165 -7.36 -5.67 -27.66
C TYR A 165 -7.79 -5.05 -29.01
N LEU A 166 -8.15 -3.77 -29.07
CA LEU A 166 -8.70 -3.15 -30.30
C LEU A 166 -7.79 -3.27 -31.54
N PRO A 167 -6.47 -3.05 -31.46
CA PRO A 167 -5.53 -3.26 -32.55
C PRO A 167 -5.49 -4.71 -33.08
N ALA A 168 -5.88 -5.71 -32.26
CA ALA A 168 -5.93 -7.11 -32.67
C ALA A 168 -6.84 -7.32 -33.88
N ARG A 169 -7.95 -6.57 -33.96
CA ARG A 169 -8.88 -6.61 -35.11
C ARG A 169 -8.23 -6.19 -36.44
N PHE A 170 -7.18 -5.38 -36.37
CA PHE A 170 -6.44 -4.88 -37.51
C PHE A 170 -5.13 -5.64 -37.74
N GLY A 171 -4.84 -6.68 -36.95
CA GLY A 171 -3.55 -7.39 -36.97
C GLY A 171 -2.38 -6.53 -36.49
N TRP A 172 -2.64 -5.41 -35.82
CA TRP A 172 -1.61 -4.52 -35.30
C TRP A 172 -1.20 -4.98 -33.91
N PHE A 173 0.10 -5.20 -33.70
CA PHE A 173 0.68 -5.67 -32.44
C PHE A 173 0.30 -7.08 -32.00
N TRP A 174 -0.57 -7.79 -32.72
CA TRP A 174 -0.94 -9.17 -32.40
C TRP A 174 -0.55 -10.11 -33.52
N TYR A 175 -0.05 -11.28 -33.12
CA TYR A 175 0.25 -12.40 -33.99
C TYR A 175 -0.58 -13.59 -33.54
N CYS A 176 -1.38 -14.16 -34.43
CA CYS A 176 -2.23 -15.32 -34.17
C CYS A 176 -1.55 -16.60 -34.71
N PRO A 177 -0.72 -17.30 -33.91
CA PRO A 177 -0.26 -18.62 -34.29
C PRO A 177 -1.47 -19.56 -34.46
N GLN A 178 -1.40 -20.48 -35.43
CA GLN A 178 -2.45 -21.48 -35.61
C GLN A 178 -2.54 -22.37 -34.38
N GLY A 179 -3.75 -22.57 -33.85
CA GLY A 179 -4.00 -23.45 -32.71
C GLY A 179 -3.32 -22.99 -31.43
N ASN A 180 -3.09 -21.70 -31.18
CA ASN A 180 -2.54 -21.24 -29.90
C ASN A 180 -3.10 -19.85 -29.54
N PHE A 181 -2.85 -19.39 -28.32
CA PHE A 181 -3.21 -18.05 -27.88
C PHE A 181 -2.53 -16.98 -28.74
N ALA A 182 -3.21 -15.84 -28.90
CA ALA A 182 -2.67 -14.69 -29.59
C ALA A 182 -1.42 -14.15 -28.86
N ASN A 183 -0.35 -13.85 -29.59
CA ASN A 183 0.86 -13.25 -29.03
C ASN A 183 0.84 -11.75 -29.26
N TYR A 184 1.15 -10.96 -28.24
CA TYR A 184 1.24 -9.50 -28.38
C TYR A 184 2.68 -9.01 -28.54
N SER A 185 2.85 -7.84 -29.12
CA SER A 185 4.15 -7.17 -29.17
C SER A 185 4.50 -6.57 -27.80
N GLN A 186 5.73 -6.75 -27.34
CA GLN A 186 6.22 -6.16 -26.07
C GLN A 186 6.08 -4.63 -26.03
N TRP A 187 6.01 -3.98 -27.21
CA TRP A 187 5.72 -2.55 -27.34
C TRP A 187 4.38 -2.12 -26.72
N LEU A 188 3.42 -3.04 -26.52
CA LEU A 188 2.18 -2.75 -25.79
C LEU A 188 2.40 -2.38 -24.31
N LEU A 189 3.57 -2.71 -23.74
CA LEU A 189 3.94 -2.26 -22.38
C LEU A 189 4.52 -0.85 -22.37
N CYS A 190 4.95 -0.29 -23.49
CA CYS A 190 5.53 1.07 -23.52
C CYS A 190 4.54 2.15 -23.05
N PRO A 191 3.25 2.14 -23.45
CA PRO A 191 2.25 3.05 -22.89
C PRO A 191 2.06 2.91 -21.38
N TYR A 192 2.43 1.77 -20.77
CA TYR A 192 2.35 1.57 -19.33
C TYR A 192 3.49 2.25 -18.56
N VAL A 193 4.66 2.46 -19.17
CA VAL A 193 5.82 3.06 -18.49
C VAL A 193 5.48 4.44 -17.90
N PRO A 194 4.84 5.39 -18.62
CA PRO A 194 4.40 6.66 -18.03
C PRO A 194 3.43 6.48 -16.86
N VAL A 195 2.55 5.48 -16.91
CA VAL A 195 1.58 5.20 -15.85
C VAL A 195 2.28 4.69 -14.60
N LEU A 196 3.22 3.75 -14.76
CA LEU A 196 4.06 3.25 -13.69
C LEU A 196 4.88 4.37 -13.05
N LEU A 197 5.54 5.20 -13.85
CA LEU A 197 6.33 6.33 -13.35
C LEU A 197 5.46 7.33 -12.57
N ASN A 198 4.24 7.59 -13.05
CA ASN A 198 3.32 8.48 -12.34
C ASN A 198 2.77 7.86 -11.04
N ALA A 199 2.47 6.55 -11.03
CA ALA A 199 2.05 5.83 -9.83
C ALA A 199 3.16 5.84 -8.77
N MET A 200 4.39 5.50 -9.15
CA MET A 200 5.57 5.59 -8.29
C MET A 200 5.78 7.02 -7.79
N ARG A 201 5.58 8.04 -8.64
CA ARG A 201 5.67 9.45 -8.23
C ARG A 201 4.72 9.76 -7.07
N HIS A 202 3.44 9.43 -7.21
CA HIS A 202 2.46 9.67 -6.16
C HIS A 202 2.75 8.86 -4.89
N GLU A 203 3.20 7.62 -5.04
CA GLU A 203 3.62 6.78 -3.92
C GLU A 203 4.75 7.44 -3.11
N PHE A 204 5.80 7.93 -3.78
CA PHE A 204 6.88 8.66 -3.09
C PHE A 204 6.41 9.97 -2.47
N GLN A 205 5.51 10.70 -3.11
CA GLN A 205 4.92 11.91 -2.51
C GLN A 205 4.11 11.60 -1.25
N ALA A 206 3.35 10.50 -1.23
CA ALA A 206 2.63 10.05 -0.04
C ALA A 206 3.60 9.59 1.06
N LEU A 207 4.69 8.91 0.68
CA LEU A 207 5.71 8.42 1.60
C LEU A 207 6.37 9.55 2.39
N VAL A 208 6.58 10.72 1.78
CA VAL A 208 7.15 11.91 2.42
C VAL A 208 6.39 12.32 3.69
N TYR A 209 5.07 12.11 3.72
CA TYR A 209 4.24 12.41 4.88
C TYR A 209 4.09 11.21 5.83
N ALA A 210 4.05 9.99 5.29
CA ALA A 210 3.84 8.77 6.07
C ALA A 210 5.08 8.32 6.87
N LEU A 211 6.27 8.52 6.31
CA LEU A 211 7.51 7.95 6.84
C LEU A 211 8.08 8.67 8.06
N PRO A 212 8.14 10.02 8.12
CA PRO A 212 8.66 10.73 9.29
C PRO A 212 8.02 10.34 10.63
N PRO A 213 6.68 10.29 10.78
CA PRO A 213 6.08 9.91 12.06
C PRO A 213 6.36 8.45 12.43
N GLN A 214 6.47 7.55 11.44
CA GLN A 214 6.81 6.15 11.67
C GLN A 214 8.24 6.01 12.19
N VAL A 215 9.19 6.70 11.56
CA VAL A 215 10.61 6.66 11.94
C VAL A 215 10.85 7.33 13.29
N ALA A 216 10.23 8.49 13.55
CA ALA A 216 10.37 9.17 14.84
C ALA A 216 10.01 8.25 16.02
N ILE A 217 8.93 7.48 15.86
CA ILE A 217 8.37 6.63 16.91
C ILE A 217 9.08 5.27 16.99
N MET A 218 9.33 4.62 15.86
CA MET A 218 9.90 3.26 15.86
C MET A 218 11.43 3.22 15.80
N GLY A 219 12.05 4.31 15.36
CA GLY A 219 13.43 4.32 14.89
C GLY A 219 13.63 3.65 13.53
N PRO A 220 14.89 3.47 13.10
CA PRO A 220 15.24 2.87 11.82
C PRO A 220 14.69 1.43 11.67
N PHE A 221 13.96 1.14 10.59
CA PHE A 221 13.23 -0.14 10.44
C PHE A 221 14.12 -1.39 10.46
N ILE A 222 15.35 -1.31 9.96
CA ILE A 222 16.24 -2.49 9.84
C ILE A 222 17.01 -2.78 11.15
N SER A 223 17.09 -1.83 12.10
CA SER A 223 17.83 -2.06 13.35
C SER A 223 17.12 -3.06 14.27
N ASN A 224 15.78 -3.06 14.29
CA ASN A 224 14.99 -3.91 15.19
C ASN A 224 14.94 -5.37 14.73
N ALA A 225 14.79 -5.64 13.42
CA ALA A 225 14.75 -7.00 12.88
C ALA A 225 16.08 -7.75 13.07
N VAL A 226 17.20 -7.04 12.85
CA VAL A 226 18.54 -7.64 12.86
C VAL A 226 19.15 -7.71 14.27
N SER A 227 18.63 -6.95 15.23
CA SER A 227 19.06 -7.00 16.63
C SER A 227 18.89 -8.39 17.27
N SER A 228 17.93 -9.18 16.79
CA SER A 228 17.63 -10.51 17.29
C SER A 228 18.63 -11.60 16.82
N HIS A 229 19.42 -11.34 15.77
CA HIS A 229 20.26 -12.35 15.11
C HIS A 229 21.77 -12.05 15.13
N GLY A 230 22.25 -11.09 15.92
CA GLY A 230 23.70 -10.86 16.13
C GLY A 230 24.46 -10.10 15.02
N TRP A 231 23.77 -9.62 13.98
CA TRP A 231 24.37 -8.88 12.85
C TRP A 231 24.40 -7.36 13.07
N ARG A 232 24.79 -6.92 14.27
CA ARG A 232 24.70 -5.51 14.71
C ARG A 232 25.59 -4.52 13.95
N GLY A 233 26.69 -4.98 13.35
CA GLY A 233 27.72 -4.10 12.78
C GLY A 233 27.48 -3.61 11.34
N TRP A 234 26.88 -4.46 10.48
CA TRP A 234 26.80 -4.19 9.03
C TRP A 234 25.54 -3.40 8.63
N VAL A 235 24.45 -3.60 9.38
CA VAL A 235 23.12 -3.04 9.07
C VAL A 235 22.94 -1.59 9.54
N GLY A 236 23.74 -1.14 10.51
CA GLY A 236 23.62 0.20 11.10
C GLY A 236 23.92 1.37 10.13
N ARG A 237 24.66 1.13 9.03
CA ARG A 237 25.07 2.20 8.09
C ARG A 237 24.38 2.18 6.71
N HIS A 238 23.72 1.09 6.32
CA HIS A 238 23.09 0.96 4.99
C HIS A 238 21.54 0.93 5.02
N SER A 239 20.93 1.47 6.07
CA SER A 239 19.57 1.11 6.45
C SER A 239 18.44 1.76 5.64
N PHE A 240 18.57 2.98 5.13
CA PHE A 240 17.49 3.63 4.34
C PHE A 240 17.46 3.20 2.87
N GLY A 241 18.61 3.27 2.20
CA GLY A 241 18.71 3.01 0.76
C GLY A 241 18.26 1.60 0.37
N ILE A 242 18.62 0.60 1.18
CA ILE A 242 18.18 -0.79 0.99
C ILE A 242 16.67 -0.90 1.18
N PHE A 243 16.15 -0.34 2.29
CA PHE A 243 14.71 -0.35 2.56
C PHE A 243 13.91 0.23 1.39
N ILE A 244 14.25 1.45 0.96
CA ILE A 244 13.48 2.12 -0.09
C ILE A 244 13.60 1.38 -1.42
N THR A 245 14.78 0.82 -1.74
CA THR A 245 14.99 0.07 -2.98
C THR A 245 14.19 -1.22 -2.99
N CYS A 246 14.24 -2.01 -1.90
CA CYS A 246 13.45 -3.24 -1.79
C CYS A 246 11.95 -2.96 -1.86
N ALA A 247 11.46 -1.96 -1.11
CA ALA A 247 10.05 -1.61 -1.12
C ALA A 247 9.59 -1.08 -2.49
N SER A 248 10.40 -0.26 -3.16
CA SER A 248 10.09 0.24 -4.51
C SER A 248 10.11 -0.86 -5.57
N ILE A 249 11.03 -1.83 -5.49
CA ILE A 249 11.03 -2.99 -6.39
C ILE A 249 9.72 -3.77 -6.25
N MET A 250 9.27 -3.98 -5.01
CA MET A 250 8.00 -4.67 -4.78
C MET A 250 6.81 -3.86 -5.32
N SER A 251 6.78 -2.53 -5.16
CA SER A 251 5.72 -1.69 -5.75
C SER A 251 5.72 -1.80 -7.28
N VAL A 252 6.89 -1.77 -7.92
CA VAL A 252 7.03 -1.99 -9.36
C VAL A 252 6.50 -3.36 -9.76
N PHE A 253 6.83 -4.43 -9.02
CA PHE A 253 6.32 -5.77 -9.31
C PHE A 253 4.79 -5.87 -9.19
N SER A 254 4.17 -5.25 -8.18
CA SER A 254 2.70 -5.23 -8.07
C SER A 254 2.01 -4.42 -9.16
N HIS A 255 2.64 -3.35 -9.64
CA HIS A 255 2.14 -2.58 -10.76
C HIS A 255 2.27 -3.38 -12.06
N MET A 256 3.44 -3.99 -12.30
CA MET A 256 3.66 -4.85 -13.46
C MET A 256 2.72 -6.05 -13.48
N ASP A 257 2.45 -6.69 -12.34
CA ASP A 257 1.44 -7.73 -12.19
C ASP A 257 0.07 -7.24 -12.66
N LEU A 258 -0.38 -6.05 -12.21
CA LEU A 258 -1.66 -5.47 -12.64
C LEU A 258 -1.72 -5.26 -14.16
N ALA A 259 -0.63 -4.80 -14.77
CA ALA A 259 -0.55 -4.60 -16.22
C ALA A 259 -0.54 -5.93 -17.01
N THR A 260 0.23 -6.93 -16.57
CA THR A 260 0.28 -8.25 -17.22
C THR A 260 -1.06 -8.97 -17.09
N ASN A 261 -1.78 -8.76 -15.99
CA ASN A 261 -3.13 -9.26 -15.80
C ASN A 261 -4.13 -8.65 -16.79
N GLY A 262 -3.99 -7.34 -17.06
CA GLY A 262 -4.76 -6.68 -18.12
C GLY A 262 -4.43 -7.24 -19.52
N LEU A 263 -3.15 -7.47 -19.82
CA LEU A 263 -2.73 -8.07 -21.09
C LEU A 263 -3.17 -9.52 -21.24
N PHE A 264 -3.22 -10.28 -20.13
CA PHE A 264 -3.76 -11.63 -20.13
C PHE A 264 -5.23 -11.64 -20.56
N LEU A 265 -6.06 -10.73 -20.02
CA LEU A 265 -7.43 -10.55 -20.50
C LEU A 265 -7.48 -10.18 -21.98
N SER A 266 -6.69 -9.19 -22.44
CA SER A 266 -6.63 -8.82 -23.86
C SER A 266 -6.24 -9.98 -24.74
N LYS A 267 -5.33 -10.84 -24.28
CA LYS A 267 -4.84 -12.01 -25.00
C LYS A 267 -5.93 -13.05 -25.18
N VAL A 268 -6.71 -13.34 -24.14
CA VAL A 268 -7.87 -14.24 -24.23
C VAL A 268 -8.92 -13.65 -25.19
N LEU A 269 -9.22 -12.35 -25.09
CA LEU A 269 -10.15 -11.67 -26.00
C LEU A 269 -9.68 -11.68 -27.47
N ALA A 270 -8.40 -11.36 -27.70
CA ALA A 270 -7.80 -11.32 -29.04
C ALA A 270 -7.78 -12.71 -29.67
N THR A 271 -7.58 -13.76 -28.87
CA THR A 271 -7.62 -15.15 -29.34
C THR A 271 -9.01 -15.51 -29.89
N GLY A 272 -10.08 -15.01 -29.27
CA GLY A 272 -11.45 -15.13 -29.80
C GLY A 272 -11.69 -14.46 -31.16
N THR A 273 -10.85 -13.48 -31.54
CA THR A 273 -10.93 -12.81 -32.83
C THR A 273 -9.99 -13.35 -33.90
N CYS A 274 -9.08 -14.25 -33.54
CA CYS A 274 -8.19 -14.89 -34.49
C CYS A 274 -9.00 -15.83 -35.41
N HIS A 275 -9.24 -15.41 -36.65
CA HIS A 275 -9.95 -16.23 -37.63
C HIS A 275 -9.20 -17.52 -37.94
N ALA A 276 -9.93 -18.63 -37.96
CA ALA A 276 -9.43 -19.88 -38.49
C ALA A 276 -9.03 -19.67 -39.95
N HIS A 277 -7.76 -19.92 -40.25
CA HIS A 277 -7.35 -20.06 -41.64
C HIS A 277 -7.84 -21.44 -42.12
N SER A 278 -8.47 -21.49 -43.29
CA SER A 278 -8.70 -22.75 -44.02
C SER A 278 -9.76 -23.71 -43.45
N GLY A 279 -10.84 -23.20 -42.83
CA GLY A 279 -11.98 -24.04 -42.42
C GLY A 279 -11.72 -24.96 -41.22
N SER A 280 -10.60 -24.78 -40.50
CA SER A 280 -10.34 -25.35 -39.19
C SER A 280 -11.30 -24.75 -38.13
N PRO A 281 -11.61 -25.43 -37.01
CA PRO A 281 -12.19 -24.76 -35.85
C PRO A 281 -11.33 -23.55 -35.44
N SER A 282 -11.99 -22.53 -34.90
CA SER A 282 -11.29 -21.34 -34.39
C SER A 282 -10.32 -21.72 -33.26
N ASN A 283 -9.27 -20.93 -33.08
CA ASN A 283 -8.33 -21.14 -31.97
C ASN A 283 -9.06 -21.15 -30.62
N MET A 284 -10.11 -20.33 -30.46
CA MET A 284 -10.89 -20.25 -29.24
C MET A 284 -11.78 -21.48 -29.01
N GLU A 285 -12.42 -22.03 -30.05
CA GLU A 285 -13.16 -23.31 -29.91
C GLU A 285 -12.22 -24.42 -29.44
N SER A 286 -11.02 -24.49 -30.00
CA SER A 286 -10.01 -25.47 -29.57
C SER A 286 -9.57 -25.28 -28.12
N ILE A 287 -9.45 -24.02 -27.66
CA ILE A 287 -9.12 -23.65 -26.28
C ILE A 287 -10.26 -23.98 -25.34
N GLU A 288 -11.50 -23.69 -25.71
CA GLU A 288 -12.69 -23.93 -24.88
C GLU A 288 -12.93 -25.44 -24.74
N ASP A 289 -12.80 -26.22 -25.81
CA ASP A 289 -12.87 -27.68 -25.77
C ASP A 289 -11.79 -28.28 -24.87
N PHE A 290 -10.59 -27.70 -24.87
CA PHE A 290 -9.52 -28.13 -23.97
C PHE A 290 -9.83 -27.73 -22.52
N TRP A 291 -10.29 -26.49 -22.30
CA TRP A 291 -10.68 -25.97 -21.00
C TRP A 291 -11.78 -26.82 -20.35
N GLN A 292 -12.84 -27.17 -21.09
CA GLN A 292 -13.91 -28.04 -20.61
C GLN A 292 -13.40 -29.43 -20.22
N ARG A 293 -12.43 -29.97 -20.96
CA ARG A 293 -11.76 -31.25 -20.62
C ARG A 293 -10.91 -31.15 -19.36
N VAL A 294 -10.20 -30.05 -19.16
CA VAL A 294 -9.44 -29.80 -17.92
C VAL A 294 -10.39 -29.62 -16.74
N TRP A 295 -11.45 -28.83 -16.90
CA TRP A 295 -12.42 -28.54 -15.86
C TRP A 295 -13.22 -29.76 -15.42
N SER A 296 -13.69 -30.59 -16.36
CA SER A 296 -14.42 -31.82 -16.06
C SER A 296 -13.59 -32.82 -15.25
N ARG A 297 -12.26 -32.70 -15.27
CA ARG A 297 -11.32 -33.47 -14.45
C ARG A 297 -10.86 -32.74 -13.19
N SER A 298 -11.35 -31.53 -12.95
CA SER A 298 -11.03 -30.76 -11.76
C SER A 298 -11.80 -31.28 -10.54
N LEU A 299 -11.25 -31.00 -9.36
CA LEU A 299 -11.87 -31.32 -8.07
C LEU A 299 -13.23 -30.61 -7.91
N TRP A 300 -13.44 -29.46 -8.55
CA TRP A 300 -14.71 -28.73 -8.51
C TRP A 300 -15.83 -29.45 -9.24
N SER A 301 -15.55 -29.97 -10.44
CA SER A 301 -16.51 -30.78 -11.19
C SER A 301 -16.81 -32.08 -10.46
N LEU A 302 -15.78 -32.74 -9.90
CA LEU A 302 -15.94 -33.99 -9.17
C LEU A 302 -16.75 -33.86 -7.87
N LEU A 303 -16.47 -32.85 -7.04
CA LEU A 303 -17.10 -32.71 -5.72
C LEU A 303 -18.47 -32.03 -5.77
N PHE A 304 -18.64 -31.05 -6.65
CA PHE A 304 -19.83 -30.19 -6.64
C PHE A 304 -20.71 -30.35 -7.89
N GLY A 305 -20.27 -31.13 -8.90
CA GLY A 305 -21.04 -31.31 -10.13
C GLY A 305 -21.24 -30.03 -10.92
N LEU A 306 -20.36 -29.03 -10.76
CA LEU A 306 -20.48 -27.75 -11.46
C LEU A 306 -20.08 -27.90 -12.92
N GLU A 307 -20.96 -27.43 -13.81
CA GLU A 307 -20.67 -27.31 -15.24
C GLU A 307 -19.49 -26.34 -15.47
N PRO A 308 -18.64 -26.59 -16.48
CA PRO A 308 -17.52 -25.71 -16.79
C PRO A 308 -18.03 -24.33 -17.20
N PRO A 309 -17.67 -23.26 -16.47
CA PRO A 309 -17.88 -21.91 -16.97
C PRO A 309 -16.96 -21.66 -18.16
N GLU A 310 -17.39 -20.88 -19.14
CA GLU A 310 -16.53 -20.51 -20.26
C GLU A 310 -15.27 -19.77 -19.75
N LEU A 311 -14.12 -20.07 -20.35
CA LEU A 311 -12.84 -19.50 -19.92
C LEU A 311 -12.89 -17.97 -19.92
N LEU A 312 -13.48 -17.38 -20.97
CA LEU A 312 -13.59 -15.93 -21.10
C LEU A 312 -14.40 -15.32 -19.95
N HIS A 313 -15.52 -15.93 -19.56
CA HIS A 313 -16.36 -15.45 -18.46
C HIS A 313 -15.60 -15.45 -17.13
N LEU A 314 -14.78 -16.48 -16.86
CA LEU A 314 -13.92 -16.51 -15.68
C LEU A 314 -12.86 -15.42 -15.70
N VAL A 315 -12.17 -15.24 -16.83
CA VAL A 315 -11.10 -14.22 -16.95
C VAL A 315 -11.69 -12.81 -16.77
N VAL A 316 -12.84 -12.52 -17.38
CA VAL A 316 -13.55 -11.24 -17.22
C VAL A 316 -14.06 -11.08 -15.78
N GLY A 317 -14.60 -12.13 -15.18
CA GLY A 317 -15.07 -12.13 -13.80
C GLY A 317 -13.95 -11.82 -12.80
N LEU A 318 -12.76 -12.42 -12.98
CA LEU A 318 -11.59 -12.13 -12.15
C LEU A 318 -11.06 -10.71 -12.37
N TRP A 319 -10.98 -10.26 -13.63
CA TRP A 319 -10.62 -8.88 -13.93
C TRP A 319 -11.57 -7.88 -13.26
N ALA A 320 -12.88 -8.16 -13.29
CA ALA A 320 -13.88 -7.35 -12.59
C ALA A 320 -13.70 -7.43 -11.06
N LEU A 321 -13.38 -8.61 -10.52
CA LEU A 321 -13.13 -8.81 -9.10
C LEU A 321 -11.93 -7.99 -8.61
N MET A 322 -10.88 -7.79 -9.41
CA MET A 322 -9.74 -6.93 -9.04
C MET A 322 -10.17 -5.49 -8.69
N PHE A 323 -11.25 -4.95 -9.31
CA PHE A 323 -11.78 -3.63 -8.95
C PHE A 323 -12.36 -3.57 -7.53
N SER A 324 -12.60 -4.69 -6.87
CA SER A 324 -13.01 -4.69 -5.46
C SER A 324 -11.95 -4.01 -4.57
N GLN A 325 -10.66 -4.05 -4.93
CA GLN A 325 -9.60 -3.32 -4.24
C GLN A 325 -9.80 -1.80 -4.36
N PHE A 326 -10.10 -1.31 -5.56
CA PHE A 326 -10.43 0.09 -5.80
C PHE A 326 -11.62 0.53 -4.95
N PHE A 327 -12.74 -0.22 -5.02
CA PHE A 327 -13.92 0.11 -4.24
C PHE A 327 -13.64 0.10 -2.75
N TYR A 328 -12.90 -0.89 -2.24
CA TYR A 328 -12.48 -0.94 -0.84
C TYR A 328 -11.70 0.32 -0.42
N GLY A 329 -10.73 0.78 -1.22
CA GLY A 329 -10.00 2.01 -0.94
C GLY A 329 -10.93 3.22 -0.87
N ILE A 330 -11.85 3.35 -1.82
CA ILE A 330 -12.81 4.46 -1.87
C ILE A 330 -13.77 4.44 -0.67
N VAL A 331 -14.43 3.30 -0.42
CA VAL A 331 -15.45 3.19 0.64
C VAL A 331 -14.86 3.27 2.04
N SER A 332 -13.57 2.91 2.21
CA SER A 332 -12.86 2.99 3.48
C SER A 332 -12.36 4.39 3.80
N SER A 333 -12.02 5.19 2.78
CA SER A 333 -11.19 6.39 2.95
C SER A 333 -11.84 7.70 2.54
N VAL A 334 -12.80 7.69 1.62
CA VAL A 334 -13.48 8.92 1.17
C VAL A 334 -14.47 9.37 2.25
N PRO A 335 -14.38 10.62 2.75
CA PRO A 335 -15.35 11.14 3.69
C PRO A 335 -16.75 11.13 3.09
N ARG A 336 -17.75 10.70 3.86
CA ARG A 336 -19.17 10.85 3.50
C ARG A 336 -19.69 12.25 3.75
N THR A 337 -19.07 12.97 4.68
CA THR A 337 -19.41 14.34 5.08
C THR A 337 -18.23 14.91 5.88
N THR A 338 -18.15 16.23 5.94
CA THR A 338 -17.19 16.96 6.77
C THR A 338 -17.75 17.37 8.13
N ARG A 339 -19.04 17.14 8.36
CA ARG A 339 -19.68 17.41 9.65
C ARG A 339 -19.21 16.44 10.72
N ASP A 340 -19.35 16.85 11.98
CA ASP A 340 -19.00 16.00 13.13
C ASP A 340 -19.75 14.66 12.99
N PRO A 341 -19.07 13.51 13.15
CA PRO A 341 -19.69 12.19 13.11
C PRO A 341 -20.94 12.03 13.98
N GLN A 342 -21.13 12.87 15.01
CA GLN A 342 -22.30 12.84 15.89
C GLN A 342 -23.58 13.40 15.23
N ASP A 343 -23.44 14.28 14.24
CA ASP A 343 -24.56 15.02 13.64
C ASP A 343 -25.14 14.33 12.39
N VAL A 344 -24.59 13.17 12.02
CA VAL A 344 -24.85 12.54 10.72
C VAL A 344 -25.64 11.25 10.91
N GLY A 345 -26.86 11.22 10.35
CA GLY A 345 -27.68 10.00 10.29
C GLY A 345 -27.00 8.87 9.49
N PRO A 346 -27.37 7.60 9.73
CA PRO A 346 -26.61 6.44 9.26
C PRO A 346 -26.49 6.26 7.74
N LEU A 347 -27.28 6.95 6.92
CA LEU A 347 -27.47 6.59 5.51
C LEU A 347 -27.39 7.73 4.47
N CYS A 348 -27.34 9.00 4.86
CA CYS A 348 -27.28 10.08 3.86
C CYS A 348 -25.83 10.30 3.39
N GLY A 349 -25.55 9.99 2.12
CA GLY A 349 -24.31 10.44 1.48
C GLY A 349 -24.42 11.92 1.16
N ASP A 350 -23.51 12.74 1.68
CA ASP A 350 -23.43 14.16 1.36
C ASP A 350 -22.30 14.36 0.33
N PRO A 351 -22.59 14.92 -0.86
CA PRO A 351 -21.55 15.20 -1.86
C PRO A 351 -20.43 16.13 -1.34
N SER A 352 -20.64 16.81 -0.21
CA SER A 352 -19.60 17.61 0.45
C SER A 352 -18.33 16.81 0.78
N GLY A 353 -18.45 15.53 1.15
CA GLY A 353 -17.30 14.71 1.52
C GLY A 353 -16.35 14.43 0.35
N LEU A 354 -16.91 14.10 -0.82
CA LEU A 354 -16.11 13.94 -2.05
C LEU A 354 -15.55 15.28 -2.52
N ARG A 355 -16.34 16.36 -2.44
CA ARG A 355 -15.89 17.70 -2.82
C ARG A 355 -14.65 18.11 -2.04
N VAL A 356 -14.63 17.85 -0.73
CA VAL A 356 -13.48 18.18 0.13
C VAL A 356 -12.22 17.42 -0.29
N LEU A 357 -12.34 16.16 -0.68
CA LEU A 357 -11.21 15.39 -1.24
C LEU A 357 -10.67 15.97 -2.55
N LEU A 358 -11.54 16.56 -3.37
CA LEU A 358 -11.18 17.07 -4.69
C LEU A 358 -10.71 18.52 -4.69
N THR A 359 -11.23 19.37 -3.79
CA THR A 359 -11.05 20.83 -3.87
C THR A 359 -10.48 21.48 -2.63
N ASP A 360 -10.58 20.85 -1.46
CA ASP A 360 -10.24 21.48 -0.19
C ASP A 360 -8.93 20.92 0.39
N SER A 361 -7.82 21.52 -0.04
CA SER A 361 -6.50 21.21 0.52
C SER A 361 -6.38 21.59 1.99
N ALA A 362 -7.18 22.53 2.51
CA ALA A 362 -7.13 22.97 3.91
C ALA A 362 -7.75 21.95 4.88
N PHE A 363 -8.65 21.09 4.40
CA PHE A 363 -9.15 19.95 5.19
C PHE A 363 -8.05 18.93 5.48
N TYR A 364 -7.19 18.67 4.49
CA TYR A 364 -6.10 17.70 4.56
C TYR A 364 -4.75 18.32 4.92
N ALA A 365 -4.66 19.64 5.08
CA ALA A 365 -3.42 20.32 5.44
C ALA A 365 -2.88 19.80 6.77
N VAL A 366 -1.55 19.83 6.90
CA VAL A 366 -0.91 19.51 8.18
C VAL A 366 -1.34 20.56 9.21
N ARG A 367 -2.08 20.14 10.22
CA ARG A 367 -2.55 21.02 11.31
C ARG A 367 -1.67 20.81 12.52
N ASP A 368 -0.84 21.81 12.79
CA ASP A 368 -0.06 21.85 14.03
C ASP A 368 -1.03 21.95 15.23
N ARG A 369 -0.98 20.95 16.10
CA ARG A 369 -1.85 20.87 17.28
C ARG A 369 -1.55 21.99 18.27
N ASP A 370 -0.29 22.43 18.33
CA ASP A 370 0.15 23.49 19.23
C ASP A 370 -0.39 24.87 18.79
N LEU A 371 -0.85 24.98 17.54
CA LEU A 371 -1.59 26.13 17.00
C LEU A 371 -3.12 26.03 17.21
N GLY A 372 -3.59 25.04 17.96
CA GLY A 372 -5.03 24.79 18.17
C GLY A 372 -5.68 23.86 17.14
N GLY A 373 -4.89 23.16 16.32
CA GLY A 373 -5.39 22.12 15.42
C GLY A 373 -6.05 20.96 16.17
N ARG A 374 -7.28 20.59 15.77
CA ARG A 374 -7.98 19.40 16.29
C ARG A 374 -7.73 18.18 15.41
N PHE A 375 -7.84 16.99 16.01
CA PHE A 375 -7.92 15.74 15.28
C PHE A 375 -9.10 15.74 14.33
N VAL A 376 -8.80 15.53 13.06
CA VAL A 376 -9.83 15.40 12.04
C VAL A 376 -10.16 13.92 11.92
N THR A 377 -11.38 13.58 12.33
CA THR A 377 -11.98 12.28 12.06
C THR A 377 -13.26 12.49 11.29
N TYR A 378 -13.52 11.64 10.32
CA TYR A 378 -14.71 11.74 9.47
C TYR A 378 -15.34 10.36 9.26
N PRO A 379 -16.65 10.28 9.06
CA PRO A 379 -17.30 9.04 8.69
C PRO A 379 -17.00 8.71 7.22
N THR A 380 -16.75 7.44 6.93
CA THR A 380 -16.66 6.86 5.59
C THR A 380 -17.81 5.87 5.39
N LEU A 381 -17.90 5.22 4.24
CA LEU A 381 -18.96 4.25 3.97
C LEU A 381 -18.83 3.00 4.85
N LEU A 382 -17.61 2.56 5.13
CA LEU A 382 -17.36 1.40 5.99
C LEU A 382 -17.25 1.73 7.48
N HIS A 383 -16.82 2.95 7.83
CA HIS A 383 -16.45 3.29 9.19
C HIS A 383 -17.09 4.59 9.66
N ARG A 384 -17.62 4.60 10.90
CA ARG A 384 -18.22 5.82 11.48
C ARG A 384 -17.19 6.90 11.82
N ARG A 385 -15.95 6.49 12.07
CA ARG A 385 -14.84 7.38 12.41
C ARG A 385 -13.57 6.83 11.77
N THR A 386 -13.04 7.57 10.81
CA THR A 386 -11.81 7.27 10.10
C THR A 386 -10.85 8.44 10.29
N GLN A 387 -9.59 8.12 10.58
CA GLN A 387 -8.50 9.07 10.67
C GLN A 387 -7.73 9.13 9.34
N HIS A 388 -6.99 10.21 9.10
CA HIS A 388 -6.18 10.35 7.90
C HIS A 388 -5.19 9.20 7.69
N GLY A 389 -4.53 8.69 8.76
CA GLY A 389 -3.59 7.57 8.63
C GLY A 389 -4.29 6.28 8.21
N ALA A 390 -5.47 6.00 8.76
CA ALA A 390 -6.27 4.83 8.37
C ALA A 390 -6.78 4.95 6.92
N ALA A 391 -7.23 6.14 6.51
CA ALA A 391 -7.66 6.43 5.15
C ALA A 391 -6.51 6.31 4.14
N LEU A 392 -5.33 6.86 4.47
CA LEU A 392 -4.13 6.75 3.65
C LEU A 392 -3.74 5.28 3.46
N LEU A 393 -3.68 4.50 4.54
CA LEU A 393 -3.30 3.08 4.44
C LEU A 393 -4.28 2.28 3.58
N ALA A 394 -5.59 2.50 3.69
CA ALA A 394 -6.56 1.79 2.86
C ALA A 394 -6.44 2.19 1.37
N LEU A 395 -6.17 3.46 1.06
CA LEU A 395 -5.89 3.91 -0.32
C LEU A 395 -4.54 3.38 -0.82
N ALA A 396 -3.51 3.37 0.01
CA ALA A 396 -2.19 2.85 -0.35
C ALA A 396 -2.23 1.34 -0.60
N GLU A 397 -2.97 0.57 0.22
CA GLU A 397 -3.23 -0.85 0.00
C GLU A 397 -3.97 -1.08 -1.33
N SER A 398 -5.01 -0.29 -1.65
CA SER A 398 -5.75 -0.42 -2.91
C SER A 398 -4.99 0.07 -4.14
N ALA A 399 -4.03 0.98 -3.99
CA ALA A 399 -3.12 1.41 -5.05
C ALA A 399 -1.83 0.58 -5.14
N ARG A 400 -1.68 -0.47 -4.31
CA ARG A 400 -0.49 -1.33 -4.26
C ARG A 400 0.81 -0.54 -3.97
N MET A 401 0.72 0.49 -3.12
CA MET A 401 1.83 1.34 -2.69
C MET A 401 2.60 0.72 -1.52
N TYR A 402 3.42 -0.30 -1.79
CA TYR A 402 4.09 -1.03 -0.71
C TYR A 402 5.07 -0.19 0.10
N THR A 403 5.69 0.85 -0.47
CA THR A 403 6.61 1.72 0.30
C THR A 403 5.88 2.47 1.41
N VAL A 404 4.63 2.89 1.18
CA VAL A 404 3.81 3.60 2.17
C VAL A 404 3.29 2.63 3.25
N CYS A 405 2.97 1.40 2.86
CA CYS A 405 2.37 0.40 3.74
C CYS A 405 3.37 -0.36 4.64
N TYR A 406 4.65 -0.42 4.26
CA TYR A 406 5.64 -1.37 4.82
C TYR A 406 5.80 -1.39 6.36
N SER A 407 5.50 -0.30 7.07
CA SER A 407 5.71 -0.24 8.53
C SER A 407 4.46 0.07 9.35
N GLY A 408 3.30 0.19 8.71
CA GLY A 408 2.07 0.65 9.36
C GLY A 408 1.65 -0.22 10.57
N TRP A 409 1.94 -1.53 10.55
CA TRP A 409 1.57 -2.44 11.64
C TRP A 409 2.58 -2.43 12.81
N SER A 410 3.88 -2.43 12.51
CA SER A 410 4.94 -2.35 13.51
C SER A 410 4.84 -1.06 14.32
N HIS A 411 4.42 0.03 13.67
CA HIS A 411 4.11 1.30 14.32
C HIS A 411 3.02 1.13 15.39
N LYS A 412 1.88 0.54 15.02
CA LYS A 412 0.77 0.28 15.95
C LYS A 412 1.16 -0.65 17.09
N GLN A 413 1.97 -1.69 16.83
CA GLN A 413 2.47 -2.57 17.88
C GLN A 413 3.31 -1.79 18.91
N HIS A 414 4.14 -0.85 18.46
CA HIS A 414 4.90 0.02 19.35
C HIS A 414 3.97 0.91 20.20
N LEU A 415 2.92 1.47 19.60
CA LEU A 415 1.91 2.26 20.33
C LEU A 415 1.15 1.43 21.38
N VAL A 416 0.88 0.15 21.09
CA VAL A 416 0.31 -0.79 22.07
C VAL A 416 1.28 -1.06 23.22
N ASN A 417 2.57 -1.27 22.96
CA ASN A 417 3.57 -1.48 24.00
C ASN A 417 3.71 -0.25 24.92
N MET A 418 3.42 0.95 24.41
CA MET A 418 3.34 2.19 25.19
C MET A 418 2.02 2.36 25.96
N GLY A 419 1.08 1.42 25.84
CA GLY A 419 -0.23 1.47 26.50
C GLY A 419 -1.23 2.45 25.87
N LEU A 420 -1.01 2.86 24.61
CA LEU A 420 -1.82 3.90 23.95
C LEU A 420 -3.02 3.36 23.19
N TYR A 421 -2.99 2.07 22.84
CA TYR A 421 -4.05 1.39 22.11
C TYR A 421 -4.74 0.38 23.01
N LYS A 422 -6.07 0.31 22.88
CA LYS A 422 -6.90 -0.68 23.56
C LYS A 422 -7.13 -1.89 22.66
N SER A 423 -7.38 -3.06 23.27
CA SER A 423 -7.52 -4.32 22.53
C SER A 423 -8.63 -4.28 21.46
N GLY A 424 -9.73 -3.57 21.71
CA GLY A 424 -10.83 -3.41 20.75
C GLY A 424 -10.45 -2.66 19.47
N GLN A 425 -9.57 -1.65 19.58
CA GLN A 425 -9.07 -0.90 18.41
C GLN A 425 -8.19 -1.79 17.54
N VAL A 426 -7.27 -2.54 18.17
CA VAL A 426 -6.36 -3.46 17.47
C VAL A 426 -7.13 -4.62 16.84
N PHE A 427 -8.20 -5.10 17.50
CA PHE A 427 -9.03 -6.18 16.97
C PHE A 427 -9.74 -5.79 15.66
N ASN A 428 -10.17 -4.54 15.50
CA ASN A 428 -10.73 -4.07 14.23
C ASN A 428 -9.71 -4.16 13.08
N ASP A 429 -8.43 -3.90 13.36
CA ASP A 429 -7.36 -4.08 12.38
C ASP A 429 -7.14 -5.56 12.03
N ILE A 430 -7.25 -6.46 13.01
CA ILE A 430 -7.19 -7.92 12.79
C ILE A 430 -8.31 -8.37 11.85
N VAL A 431 -9.55 -7.94 12.12
CA VAL A 431 -10.70 -8.28 11.27
C VAL A 431 -10.51 -7.75 9.86
N ARG A 432 -10.02 -6.51 9.71
CA ARG A 432 -9.70 -5.93 8.40
C ARG A 432 -8.63 -6.72 7.65
N THR A 433 -7.55 -7.12 8.32
CA THR A 433 -6.48 -7.94 7.72
C THR A 433 -7.02 -9.32 7.31
N LEU A 434 -7.88 -9.92 8.11
CA LEU A 434 -8.52 -11.20 7.81
C LEU A 434 -9.45 -11.11 6.58
N LEU A 435 -10.29 -10.07 6.52
CA LEU A 435 -11.16 -9.83 5.37
C LEU A 435 -10.35 -9.55 4.10
N TYR A 436 -9.30 -8.74 4.21
CA TYR A 436 -8.37 -8.48 3.11
C TYR A 436 -7.76 -9.79 2.59
N PHE A 437 -7.29 -10.67 3.50
CA PHE A 437 -6.72 -11.97 3.13
C PHE A 437 -7.73 -12.86 2.40
N VAL A 438 -8.96 -12.94 2.90
CA VAL A 438 -10.01 -13.75 2.24
C VAL A 438 -10.42 -13.17 0.89
N VAL A 439 -10.67 -11.87 0.79
CA VAL A 439 -11.19 -11.28 -0.46
C VAL A 439 -10.09 -11.20 -1.52
N PHE A 440 -8.94 -10.59 -1.20
CA PHE A 440 -7.94 -10.23 -2.21
C PHE A 440 -6.85 -11.29 -2.40
N MET A 441 -6.55 -12.10 -1.39
CA MET A 441 -5.57 -13.17 -1.56
C MET A 441 -6.24 -14.44 -2.07
N TRP A 442 -7.30 -14.91 -1.40
CA TRP A 442 -7.97 -16.15 -1.81
C TRP A 442 -8.76 -16.02 -3.11
N PHE A 443 -9.70 -15.06 -3.20
CA PHE A 443 -10.58 -15.01 -4.37
C PHE A 443 -9.96 -14.31 -5.58
N GLU A 444 -9.08 -13.34 -5.37
CA GLU A 444 -8.42 -12.64 -6.47
C GLU A 444 -7.08 -13.30 -6.81
N SER A 445 -6.06 -13.21 -5.94
CA SER A 445 -4.69 -13.61 -6.29
C SER A 445 -4.54 -15.11 -6.61
N LEU A 446 -5.13 -15.98 -5.79
CA LEU A 446 -4.96 -17.42 -5.94
C LEU A 446 -5.68 -17.96 -7.19
N ILE A 447 -6.95 -17.59 -7.37
CA ILE A 447 -7.73 -18.02 -8.54
C ILE A 447 -7.08 -17.52 -9.82
N GLN A 448 -6.53 -16.32 -9.80
CA GLN A 448 -5.82 -15.76 -10.94
C GLN A 448 -4.56 -16.53 -11.32
N ILE A 449 -3.71 -16.89 -10.35
CA ILE A 449 -2.49 -17.68 -10.63
C ILE A 449 -2.86 -19.05 -11.19
N GLU A 450 -3.86 -19.72 -10.61
CA GLU A 450 -4.35 -21.01 -11.09
C GLU A 450 -4.92 -20.92 -12.51
N LEU A 451 -5.68 -19.86 -12.80
CA LEU A 451 -6.25 -19.63 -14.12
C LEU A 451 -5.17 -19.36 -15.17
N GLN A 452 -4.19 -18.50 -14.86
CA GLN A 452 -3.08 -18.21 -15.76
C GLN A 452 -2.16 -19.42 -15.95
N GLY A 453 -1.90 -20.20 -14.89
CA GLY A 453 -1.15 -21.46 -14.98
C GLY A 453 -1.86 -22.51 -15.83
N THR A 454 -3.19 -22.57 -15.76
CA THR A 454 -3.99 -23.44 -16.63
C THR A 454 -4.03 -22.93 -18.07
N ALA A 455 -4.13 -21.62 -18.30
CA ALA A 455 -4.04 -21.04 -19.64
C ALA A 455 -2.66 -21.30 -20.27
N LEU A 456 -1.58 -21.23 -19.50
CA LEU A 456 -0.23 -21.59 -19.94
C LEU A 456 -0.15 -23.06 -20.40
N GLU A 457 -0.76 -23.96 -19.63
CA GLU A 457 -0.91 -25.38 -19.97
C GLU A 457 -1.68 -25.58 -21.28
N VAL A 458 -2.83 -24.92 -21.44
CA VAL A 458 -3.63 -24.99 -22.67
C VAL A 458 -2.82 -24.48 -23.86
N GLY A 459 -2.12 -23.34 -23.70
CA GLY A 459 -1.31 -22.74 -24.77
C GLY A 459 -0.18 -23.65 -25.24
N LYS A 460 0.56 -24.25 -24.29
CA LYS A 460 1.62 -25.22 -24.62
C LYS A 460 1.04 -26.44 -25.35
N SER A 461 -0.07 -26.97 -24.84
CA SER A 461 -0.75 -28.18 -25.34
C SER A 461 -1.46 -28.00 -26.68
N LEU A 462 -1.66 -26.78 -27.14
CA LEU A 462 -2.20 -26.52 -28.48
C LEU A 462 -1.12 -26.05 -29.47
N SER A 463 0.01 -25.53 -28.99
CA SER A 463 1.14 -25.17 -29.87
C SER A 463 1.74 -26.40 -30.58
N ASN A 464 1.95 -26.28 -31.90
CA ASN A 464 2.56 -27.35 -32.72
C ASN A 464 3.95 -27.76 -32.19
N ASP A 465 4.75 -26.78 -31.78
CA ASP A 465 6.12 -26.99 -31.30
C ASP A 465 6.20 -27.25 -29.79
N ARG A 466 5.07 -27.38 -29.09
CA ARG A 466 5.00 -27.54 -27.62
C ARG A 466 5.77 -26.46 -26.86
N THR A 467 5.83 -25.25 -27.43
CA THR A 467 6.58 -24.13 -26.86
C THR A 467 5.77 -23.42 -25.77
N VAL A 468 6.47 -23.05 -24.70
CA VAL A 468 5.88 -22.31 -23.59
C VAL A 468 5.66 -20.86 -24.02
N ASP A 469 4.47 -20.35 -23.74
CA ASP A 469 4.16 -18.94 -23.92
C ASP A 469 4.90 -18.08 -22.89
N VAL A 470 6.00 -17.47 -23.31
CA VAL A 470 6.86 -16.65 -22.44
C VAL A 470 6.09 -15.47 -21.81
N GLN A 471 5.08 -14.93 -22.50
CA GLN A 471 4.32 -13.78 -21.99
C GLN A 471 3.43 -14.19 -20.82
N MET A 472 2.71 -15.31 -20.96
CA MET A 472 1.93 -15.88 -19.87
C MET A 472 2.82 -16.34 -18.72
N LEU A 473 3.98 -16.96 -19.03
CA LEU A 473 4.94 -17.39 -18.01
C LEU A 473 5.42 -16.20 -17.16
N VAL A 474 5.82 -15.10 -17.78
CA VAL A 474 6.24 -13.89 -17.04
C VAL A 474 5.10 -13.34 -16.18
N SER A 475 3.87 -13.31 -16.70
CA SER A 475 2.70 -12.88 -15.93
C SER A 475 2.50 -13.74 -14.69
N VAL A 476 2.49 -15.07 -14.84
CA VAL A 476 2.31 -16.02 -13.74
C VAL A 476 3.43 -15.89 -12.70
N LEU A 477 4.68 -15.75 -13.14
CA LEU A 477 5.82 -15.58 -12.23
C LEU A 477 5.71 -14.29 -11.42
N LEU A 478 5.29 -13.18 -12.04
CA LEU A 478 5.03 -11.92 -11.33
C LEU A 478 3.91 -12.09 -10.30
N SER A 479 2.78 -12.71 -10.68
CA SER A 479 1.67 -12.96 -9.76
C SER A 479 2.08 -13.85 -8.59
N VAL A 480 2.90 -14.89 -8.82
CA VAL A 480 3.46 -15.74 -7.75
C VAL A 480 4.37 -14.94 -6.82
N ILE A 481 5.27 -14.10 -7.33
CA ILE A 481 6.16 -13.25 -6.51
C ILE A 481 5.34 -12.31 -5.63
N VAL A 482 4.33 -11.64 -6.20
CA VAL A 482 3.44 -10.73 -5.47
C VAL A 482 2.61 -11.49 -4.43
N ALA A 483 2.09 -12.67 -4.76
CA ALA A 483 1.33 -13.51 -3.82
C ALA A 483 2.18 -13.99 -2.63
N LEU A 484 3.42 -14.42 -2.89
CA LEU A 484 4.37 -14.81 -1.84
C LEU A 484 4.71 -13.63 -0.91
N TYR A 485 4.95 -12.45 -1.48
CA TYR A 485 5.21 -11.24 -0.71
C TYR A 485 3.99 -10.85 0.14
N ASN A 486 2.79 -10.83 -0.45
CA ASN A 486 1.55 -10.52 0.26
C ASN A 486 1.26 -11.54 1.37
N LEU A 487 1.58 -12.82 1.16
CA LEU A 487 1.46 -13.86 2.18
C LEU A 487 2.39 -13.58 3.36
N TYR A 488 3.65 -13.26 3.08
CA TYR A 488 4.61 -12.87 4.10
C TYR A 488 4.12 -11.66 4.91
N VAL A 489 3.71 -10.58 4.23
CA VAL A 489 3.21 -9.35 4.87
C VAL A 489 1.95 -9.61 5.68
N ALA A 490 0.99 -10.39 5.16
CA ALA A 490 -0.24 -10.72 5.86
C ALA A 490 0.03 -11.55 7.13
N CYS A 491 0.93 -12.54 7.05
CA CYS A 491 1.35 -13.34 8.20
C CYS A 491 2.03 -12.48 9.27
N ASP A 492 2.99 -11.62 8.88
CA ASP A 492 3.69 -10.74 9.82
C ASP A 492 2.73 -9.73 10.46
N LYS A 493 1.88 -9.09 9.66
CA LYS A 493 0.84 -8.16 10.11
C LYS A 493 -0.12 -8.83 11.09
N MET A 494 -0.64 -10.01 10.76
CA MET A 494 -1.56 -10.75 11.62
C MET A 494 -0.89 -11.18 12.93
N TRP A 495 0.35 -11.67 12.87
CA TRP A 495 1.11 -12.06 14.05
C TRP A 495 1.35 -10.87 14.99
N SER A 496 1.87 -9.78 14.44
CA SER A 496 2.14 -8.53 15.16
C SER A 496 0.88 -7.96 15.81
N GLN A 497 -0.21 -7.84 15.04
CA GLN A 497 -1.50 -7.32 15.53
C GLN A 497 -2.13 -8.23 16.58
N SER A 498 -2.05 -9.55 16.41
CA SER A 498 -2.59 -10.51 17.37
C SER A 498 -1.86 -10.43 18.71
N ARG A 499 -0.52 -10.39 18.69
CA ARG A 499 0.28 -10.19 19.90
C ARG A 499 -0.06 -8.86 20.56
N ALA A 500 -0.17 -7.80 19.78
CA ALA A 500 -0.53 -6.48 20.28
C ALA A 500 -1.93 -6.48 20.90
N CYS A 501 -2.95 -7.08 20.27
CA CYS A 501 -4.30 -7.16 20.81
C CYS A 501 -4.36 -7.92 22.15
N LEU A 502 -3.61 -9.01 22.29
CA LEU A 502 -3.54 -9.79 23.53
C LEU A 502 -2.81 -9.05 24.66
N GLN A 503 -1.79 -8.27 24.32
CA GLN A 503 -1.01 -7.47 25.28
C GLN A 503 -1.67 -6.15 25.66
N ALA A 504 -2.50 -5.58 24.78
CA ALA A 504 -3.16 -4.29 25.00
C ALA A 504 -4.05 -4.28 26.25
N GLU A 505 -4.16 -3.10 26.87
CA GLU A 505 -5.04 -2.91 28.02
C GLU A 505 -6.52 -3.06 27.65
N THR A 506 -7.31 -3.58 28.60
CA THR A 506 -8.77 -3.71 28.44
C THR A 506 -9.55 -2.63 29.17
N ARG A 507 -8.99 -2.09 30.26
CA ARG A 507 -9.65 -1.13 31.14
C ARG A 507 -9.91 0.18 30.42
N ASP A 508 -11.14 0.65 30.52
CA ASP A 508 -11.66 1.88 29.92
C ASP A 508 -12.60 2.55 30.93
N GLU A 509 -12.75 3.88 30.88
CA GLU A 509 -13.65 4.61 31.77
C GLU A 509 -15.11 4.22 31.55
N ARG A 510 -15.46 3.85 30.31
CA ARG A 510 -16.80 3.42 29.94
C ARG A 510 -16.89 1.90 30.00
N GLN A 511 -17.75 1.37 30.87
CA GLN A 511 -17.99 -0.07 31.03
C GLN A 511 -18.35 -0.78 29.70
N ILE A 512 -19.06 -0.10 28.78
CA ILE A 512 -19.37 -0.65 27.45
C ILE A 512 -18.09 -0.88 26.63
N SER A 513 -17.16 0.08 26.64
CA SER A 513 -15.87 -0.02 25.95
C SER A 513 -15.00 -1.10 26.58
N GLU A 514 -14.98 -1.19 27.91
CA GLU A 514 -14.24 -2.24 28.63
C GLU A 514 -14.77 -3.64 28.28
N ASN A 515 -16.08 -3.84 28.30
CA ASN A 515 -16.72 -5.10 27.90
C ASN A 515 -16.37 -5.47 26.44
N TYR A 516 -16.36 -4.49 25.53
CA TYR A 516 -15.92 -4.70 24.16
C TYR A 516 -14.46 -5.13 24.09
N ASN A 517 -13.56 -4.46 24.81
CA ASN A 517 -12.13 -4.77 24.86
C ASN A 517 -11.85 -6.18 25.40
N VAL A 518 -12.60 -6.62 26.42
CA VAL A 518 -12.49 -7.99 26.97
C VAL A 518 -12.93 -9.02 25.94
N ARG A 519 -14.07 -8.80 25.26
CA ARG A 519 -14.55 -9.67 24.19
C ARG A 519 -13.58 -9.72 23.01
N ALA A 520 -13.00 -8.59 22.63
CA ALA A 520 -12.04 -8.47 21.55
C ALA A 520 -10.83 -9.41 21.74
N LYS A 521 -10.33 -9.60 22.98
CA LYS A 521 -9.24 -10.56 23.24
C LYS A 521 -9.66 -12.01 23.01
N THR A 522 -10.91 -12.35 23.32
CA THR A 522 -11.45 -13.71 23.08
C THR A 522 -11.61 -13.95 21.58
N TYR A 523 -12.22 -13.01 20.87
CA TYR A 523 -12.36 -13.09 19.42
C TYR A 523 -11.01 -13.06 18.70
N CYS A 524 -10.02 -12.32 19.20
CA CYS A 524 -8.66 -12.34 18.67
C CYS A 524 -8.06 -13.75 18.65
N LYS A 525 -8.24 -14.54 19.72
CA LYS A 525 -7.76 -15.94 19.76
C LYS A 525 -8.43 -16.80 18.70
N LEU A 526 -9.75 -16.64 18.51
CA LEU A 526 -10.49 -17.33 17.47
C LEU A 526 -10.03 -16.91 16.06
N SER A 527 -9.82 -15.62 15.84
CA SER A 527 -9.32 -15.09 14.57
C SER A 527 -7.92 -15.60 14.23
N ILE A 528 -7.03 -15.81 15.22
CA ILE A 528 -5.71 -16.43 15.01
C ILE A 528 -5.88 -17.85 14.47
N VAL A 529 -6.69 -18.69 15.15
CA VAL A 529 -6.91 -20.08 14.74
C VAL A 529 -7.50 -20.14 13.33
N PHE A 530 -8.51 -19.32 13.06
CA PHE A 530 -9.13 -19.25 11.75
C PHE A 530 -8.15 -18.78 10.67
N PHE A 531 -7.33 -17.76 10.95
CA PHE A 531 -6.31 -17.28 10.03
C PHE A 531 -5.24 -18.33 9.75
N VAL A 532 -4.80 -19.11 10.74
CA VAL A 532 -3.84 -20.21 10.53
C VAL A 532 -4.40 -21.23 9.55
N VAL A 533 -5.67 -21.65 9.71
CA VAL A 533 -6.33 -22.57 8.77
C VAL A 533 -6.36 -21.99 7.35
N LEU A 534 -6.74 -20.71 7.22
CA LEU A 534 -6.76 -20.03 5.93
C LEU A 534 -5.36 -19.88 5.31
N VAL A 535 -4.34 -19.57 6.09
CA VAL A 535 -2.95 -19.47 5.59
C VAL A 535 -2.44 -20.82 5.14
N SER A 536 -2.67 -21.88 5.92
CA SER A 536 -2.29 -23.24 5.54
C SER A 536 -2.95 -23.66 4.23
N GLY A 537 -4.26 -23.43 4.09
CA GLY A 537 -4.98 -23.69 2.84
C GLY A 537 -4.39 -22.90 1.67
N PHE A 538 -4.20 -21.59 1.84
CA PHE A 538 -3.63 -20.72 0.81
C PHE A 538 -2.23 -21.18 0.39
N THR A 539 -1.35 -21.51 1.34
CA THR A 539 0.00 -22.02 1.06
C THR A 539 -0.03 -23.34 0.29
N CYS A 540 -0.93 -24.26 0.64
CA CYS A 540 -1.10 -25.51 -0.10
C CYS A 540 -1.53 -25.28 -1.55
N PHE A 541 -2.53 -24.42 -1.79
CA PHE A 541 -2.97 -24.09 -3.15
C PHE A 541 -1.92 -23.29 -3.93
N LEU A 542 -1.21 -22.35 -3.30
CA LEU A 542 -0.13 -21.61 -3.96
C LEU A 542 1.04 -22.55 -4.33
N ALA A 543 1.40 -23.47 -3.44
CA ALA A 543 2.41 -24.49 -3.73
C ALA A 543 1.96 -25.41 -4.89
N HIS A 544 0.68 -25.79 -4.91
CA HIS A 544 0.09 -26.52 -6.04
C HIS A 544 0.21 -25.73 -7.34
N ALA A 545 -0.15 -24.45 -7.36
CA ALA A 545 -0.03 -23.60 -8.55
C ALA A 545 1.43 -23.49 -9.04
N ILE A 546 2.39 -23.32 -8.12
CA ILE A 546 3.82 -23.28 -8.45
C ILE A 546 4.29 -24.60 -9.05
N VAL A 547 3.91 -25.74 -8.44
CA VAL A 547 4.25 -27.08 -8.96
C VAL A 547 3.62 -27.28 -10.33
N LYS A 548 2.35 -26.89 -10.52
CA LYS A 548 1.66 -26.94 -11.81
C LYS A 548 2.45 -26.21 -12.88
N VAL A 549 2.83 -24.96 -12.62
CA VAL A 549 3.60 -24.14 -13.56
C VAL A 549 4.96 -24.78 -13.85
N ALA A 550 5.67 -25.27 -12.83
CA ALA A 550 6.95 -25.94 -13.02
C ALA A 550 6.82 -27.21 -13.87
N MET A 551 5.81 -28.04 -13.60
CA MET A 551 5.56 -29.27 -14.35
C MET A 551 5.19 -28.99 -15.81
N VAL A 552 4.31 -28.01 -16.05
CA VAL A 552 3.90 -27.60 -17.41
C VAL A 552 5.09 -27.03 -18.20
N VAL A 553 5.94 -26.24 -17.56
CA VAL A 553 7.08 -25.60 -18.23
C VAL A 553 8.21 -26.60 -18.50
N LEU A 554 8.54 -27.45 -17.53
CA LEU A 554 9.79 -28.24 -17.56
C LEU A 554 9.61 -29.72 -17.87
N VAL A 555 8.43 -30.31 -17.62
CA VAL A 555 8.27 -31.77 -17.59
C VAL A 555 7.21 -32.28 -18.54
N CYS A 556 5.97 -31.79 -18.43
CA CYS A 556 4.83 -32.29 -19.19
C CYS A 556 4.62 -31.45 -20.46
N ASP A 557 4.47 -32.10 -21.62
CA ASP A 557 4.20 -31.42 -22.88
C ASP A 557 2.73 -31.14 -23.14
N CYS A 558 1.86 -31.92 -22.51
CA CYS A 558 0.42 -31.94 -22.76
C CYS A 558 -0.43 -31.54 -21.55
N GLY A 559 0.22 -31.10 -20.48
CA GLY A 559 -0.43 -30.62 -19.28
C GLY A 559 -0.24 -31.50 -18.05
N TRP A 560 -0.71 -30.99 -16.92
CA TRP A 560 -0.48 -31.57 -15.60
C TRP A 560 -1.70 -31.36 -14.70
N ASN A 561 -2.12 -32.44 -14.04
CA ASN A 561 -3.16 -32.40 -13.03
C ASN A 561 -2.74 -33.19 -11.78
N LEU A 562 -3.11 -32.68 -10.61
CA LEU A 562 -2.84 -33.33 -9.33
C LEU A 562 -3.57 -34.67 -9.25
N GLY A 563 -2.82 -35.75 -9.02
CA GLY A 563 -3.34 -37.12 -8.90
C GLY A 563 -3.26 -37.96 -10.19
N VAL A 564 -3.20 -37.33 -11.36
CA VAL A 564 -3.02 -38.04 -12.65
C VAL A 564 -1.58 -37.89 -13.17
N GLY A 565 -0.88 -36.83 -12.78
CA GLY A 565 0.47 -36.54 -13.28
C GLY A 565 0.41 -35.81 -14.62
N CYS A 566 1.31 -36.15 -15.55
CA CYS A 566 1.22 -35.62 -16.91
C CYS A 566 -0.01 -36.23 -17.61
N VAL A 567 -0.86 -35.36 -18.14
CA VAL A 567 -2.11 -35.78 -18.79
C VAL A 567 -1.94 -35.72 -20.29
N GLU A 568 -2.17 -36.83 -20.99
CA GLU A 568 -2.34 -36.84 -22.44
C GLU A 568 -3.81 -36.56 -22.77
N PHE A 569 -4.09 -35.38 -23.31
CA PHE A 569 -5.39 -35.09 -23.90
C PHE A 569 -5.37 -35.62 -25.34
N GLY A 570 -5.99 -36.77 -25.55
CA GLY A 570 -5.84 -37.62 -26.74
C GLY A 570 -5.88 -36.92 -28.10
N GLY A 571 -5.10 -37.47 -29.03
CA GLY A 571 -5.03 -37.12 -30.46
C GLY A 571 -3.92 -36.14 -30.84
N ALA A 572 -3.65 -35.13 -29.99
CA ALA A 572 -2.60 -34.14 -30.27
C ALA A 572 -1.22 -34.55 -29.71
N CYS A 573 -1.19 -35.44 -28.73
CA CYS A 573 0.00 -35.77 -27.92
C CYS A 573 0.64 -37.12 -28.22
N THR A 574 0.23 -37.77 -29.32
CA THR A 574 0.77 -39.04 -29.79
C THR A 574 1.70 -38.87 -30.97
#